data_AF-A0A385LVP3-F1
#
_entry.id   AF-A0A385LVP3-F1
#
_cell.length_a   1.000
_cell.length_b   1.000
_cell.length_c   1.000
_cell.angle_alpha   90.00
_cell.angle_beta   90.00
_cell.angle_gamma   90.00
#
_symmetry.space_group_name_H-M   'P 1'
#
loop_
_entity.id
_entity.type
_entity.pdbx_description
1 polymer ?
#
loop_
_entity_poly.entity_id
_entity_poly.type
_entity_poly.pdbx_seq_one_letter_code
_entity_poly.pdbx_strand_id
1 'polypeptide(L)'
;IYDGENPEGVILSMGGQLPNNIAMDLHRQQARILGSSPESVDGAENRFKFSRLLDRNGILQPRWKELTDLESAFEFSQSVGYPCLVRPSYVLSGAAMNVAHCDKDLEEYLKSASDVSKEHPVVISKFIQEAKEIDVDAVACNGEILCMAVSEHVENAGVHSGDATLVTPPQDINLATLDQIKAIVRQIASCLDVTGPFNMQLI
;
A
#
# COMPACT_ATOMS: atom_id res chain seq x y z
N ILE A 1 28.24 0.18 12.40
CA ILE A 1 27.54 -0.81 13.25
C ILE A 1 27.52 -2.15 12.53
N TYR A 2 26.87 -2.27 11.37
CA TYR A 2 26.83 -3.52 10.60
C TYR A 2 28.22 -4.17 10.44
N ASP A 3 29.22 -3.44 9.93
CA ASP A 3 30.59 -3.98 9.78
C ASP A 3 31.31 -4.24 11.11
N GLY A 4 30.99 -3.47 12.15
CA GLY A 4 31.65 -3.57 13.45
C GLY A 4 31.13 -4.71 14.31
N GLU A 5 29.82 -4.98 14.23
CA GLU A 5 29.14 -6.04 14.97
C GLU A 5 29.10 -7.35 14.18
N ASN A 6 29.32 -7.30 12.86
CA ASN A 6 29.29 -8.45 11.95
C ASN A 6 28.09 -9.40 12.17
N PRO A 7 26.85 -8.88 12.11
CA PRO A 7 25.66 -9.68 12.39
C PRO A 7 25.43 -10.71 11.27
N GLU A 8 24.72 -11.79 11.59
CA GLU A 8 24.30 -12.75 10.57
C GLU A 8 23.37 -12.13 9.52
N GLY A 9 22.57 -11.14 9.92
CA GLY A 9 21.72 -10.34 9.05
C GLY A 9 20.90 -9.30 9.81
N VAL A 10 20.13 -8.51 9.08
CA VAL A 10 19.31 -7.41 9.59
C VAL A 10 17.83 -7.70 9.34
N ILE A 11 17.00 -7.52 10.36
CA ILE A 11 15.54 -7.61 10.25
C ILE A 11 14.99 -6.18 10.17
N LEU A 12 14.25 -5.87 9.10
CA LEU A 12 13.69 -4.53 8.87
C LEU A 12 12.20 -4.44 9.26
N SER A 13 11.48 -5.55 9.26
CA SER A 13 10.01 -5.60 9.38
C SER A 13 9.43 -5.17 10.74
N MET A 14 10.27 -4.85 11.72
CA MET A 14 9.86 -4.61 13.12
C MET A 14 9.96 -3.14 13.55
N GLY A 15 10.44 -2.24 12.69
CA GLY A 15 10.67 -0.83 13.04
C GLY A 15 9.82 0.18 12.28
N GLY A 16 8.74 -0.25 11.63
CA GLY A 16 7.84 0.62 10.86
C GLY A 16 8.49 1.19 9.60
N GLN A 17 8.17 2.43 9.24
CA GLN A 17 8.62 3.01 7.96
C GLN A 17 10.12 3.30 7.89
N LEU A 18 10.75 3.63 9.02
CA LEU A 18 12.14 4.08 9.02
C LEU A 18 13.10 2.99 8.47
N PRO A 19 13.03 1.73 8.92
CA PRO A 19 13.79 0.64 8.30
C PRO A 19 13.41 0.36 6.84
N ASN A 20 12.13 0.44 6.48
CA ASN A 20 11.67 0.21 5.10
C ASN A 20 12.30 1.22 4.14
N ASN A 21 12.38 2.49 4.54
CA ASN A 21 12.96 3.56 3.73
C ASN A 21 14.45 3.37 3.43
N ILE A 22 15.21 2.72 4.32
CA ILE A 22 16.65 2.47 4.14
C ILE A 22 16.95 1.06 3.59
N ALA A 23 15.92 0.24 3.34
CA ALA A 23 16.09 -1.16 2.93
C ALA A 23 16.94 -1.28 1.67
N MET A 24 16.64 -0.47 0.65
CA MET A 24 17.38 -0.46 -0.61
C MET A 24 18.81 0.10 -0.48
N ASP A 25 19.04 1.04 0.43
CA ASP A 25 20.38 1.58 0.67
C ASP A 25 21.28 0.57 1.39
N LEU A 26 20.72 -0.15 2.36
CA LEU A 26 21.39 -1.28 3.01
C LEU A 26 21.70 -2.39 1.99
N HIS A 27 20.73 -2.71 1.11
CA HIS A 27 20.92 -3.69 0.05
C HIS A 27 22.06 -3.31 -0.90
N ARG A 28 22.12 -2.05 -1.35
CA ARG A 28 23.21 -1.53 -2.21
C ARG A 28 24.58 -1.59 -1.53
N GLN A 29 24.61 -1.48 -0.22
CA GLN A 29 25.82 -1.66 0.60
C GLN A 29 26.10 -3.14 0.95
N GLN A 30 25.38 -4.07 0.34
CA GLN A 30 25.55 -5.52 0.52
C GLN A 30 25.27 -6.02 1.95
N ALA A 31 24.47 -5.28 2.72
CA ALA A 31 23.98 -5.77 4.00
C ALA A 31 23.01 -6.94 3.78
N ARG A 32 23.19 -8.02 4.55
CA ARG A 32 22.33 -9.21 4.49
C ARG A 32 21.03 -8.91 5.22
N ILE A 33 19.95 -8.76 4.47
CA ILE A 33 18.59 -8.57 5.01
C ILE A 33 17.93 -9.94 5.17
N LEU A 34 17.26 -10.14 6.31
CA LEU A 34 16.49 -11.34 6.63
C LEU A 34 14.99 -11.05 6.49
N GLY A 35 14.23 -12.05 6.05
CA GLY A 35 12.80 -11.91 5.75
C GLY A 35 12.57 -11.43 4.31
N SER A 36 11.53 -10.62 4.10
CA SER A 36 11.20 -10.05 2.80
C SER A 36 12.37 -9.25 2.23
N SER A 37 12.66 -9.48 0.95
CA SER A 37 13.77 -8.81 0.28
C SER A 37 13.55 -7.29 0.22
N PRO A 38 14.62 -6.48 0.21
CA PRO A 38 14.52 -5.03 0.00
C PRO A 38 13.74 -4.66 -1.26
N GLU A 39 13.86 -5.44 -2.33
CA GLU A 39 13.13 -5.28 -3.57
C GLU A 39 11.63 -5.58 -3.41
N SER A 40 11.27 -6.60 -2.63
CA SER A 40 9.89 -6.92 -2.27
C SER A 40 9.26 -5.78 -1.46
N VAL A 41 10.00 -5.25 -0.48
CA VAL A 41 9.58 -4.10 0.34
C VAL A 41 9.36 -2.88 -0.55
N ASP A 42 10.33 -2.55 -1.41
CA ASP A 42 10.21 -1.43 -2.35
C ASP A 42 9.06 -1.64 -3.37
N GLY A 43 8.81 -2.88 -3.79
CA GLY A 43 7.69 -3.24 -4.65
C GLY A 43 6.31 -3.02 -3.99
N ALA A 44 6.22 -3.14 -2.66
CA ALA A 44 5.00 -2.89 -1.89
C ALA A 44 4.83 -1.40 -1.51
N GLU A 45 5.92 -0.73 -1.13
CA GLU A 45 5.92 0.66 -0.68
C GLU A 45 5.78 1.67 -1.84
N ASN A 46 6.37 1.36 -3.00
CA ASN A 46 6.25 2.20 -4.18
C ASN A 46 4.89 1.99 -4.86
N ARG A 47 4.01 2.98 -4.78
CA ARG A 47 2.62 2.90 -5.26
C ARG A 47 2.52 2.58 -6.75
N PHE A 48 3.41 3.13 -7.58
CA PHE A 48 3.44 2.80 -9.00
C PHE A 48 3.84 1.34 -9.23
N LYS A 49 4.90 0.87 -8.57
CA LYS A 49 5.35 -0.53 -8.70
C LYS A 49 4.28 -1.50 -8.20
N PHE A 50 3.65 -1.20 -7.08
CA PHE A 50 2.58 -2.00 -6.51
C PHE A 50 1.37 -2.06 -7.44
N SER A 51 0.87 -0.91 -7.90
CA SER A 51 -0.30 -0.87 -8.80
C SER A 51 0.01 -1.58 -10.13
N ARG A 52 1.21 -1.42 -10.68
CA ARG A 52 1.68 -2.19 -11.85
C ARG A 52 1.74 -3.69 -11.60
N LEU A 53 2.15 -4.12 -10.40
CA LEU A 53 2.17 -5.52 -10.01
C LEU A 53 0.75 -6.08 -9.98
N LEU A 54 -0.22 -5.35 -9.42
CA LEU A 54 -1.62 -5.77 -9.41
C LEU A 54 -2.16 -5.93 -10.84
N ASP A 55 -1.95 -4.93 -11.71
CA ASP A 55 -2.39 -4.97 -13.11
C ASP A 55 -1.83 -6.17 -13.87
N ARG A 56 -0.52 -6.45 -13.72
CA ARG A 56 0.17 -7.57 -14.38
C ARG A 56 -0.36 -8.93 -13.94
N ASN A 57 -0.86 -9.03 -12.71
CA ASN A 57 -1.36 -10.26 -12.13
C ASN A 57 -2.89 -10.37 -12.18
N GLY A 58 -3.57 -9.40 -12.82
CA GLY A 58 -5.03 -9.38 -12.94
C GLY A 58 -5.75 -9.20 -11.60
N ILE A 59 -5.08 -8.63 -10.59
CA ILE A 59 -5.69 -8.30 -9.30
C ILE A 59 -6.41 -6.96 -9.44
N LEU A 60 -7.69 -6.93 -9.06
CA LEU A 60 -8.51 -5.74 -9.17
C LEU A 60 -8.01 -4.64 -8.22
N GLN A 61 -8.05 -3.41 -8.72
CA GLN A 61 -7.79 -2.19 -7.98
C GLN A 61 -8.61 -1.05 -8.57
N PRO A 62 -8.83 0.06 -7.84
CA PRO A 62 -9.44 1.25 -8.42
C PRO A 62 -8.67 1.74 -9.64
N ARG A 63 -9.37 2.36 -10.60
CA ARG A 63 -8.72 3.01 -11.74
C ARG A 63 -7.68 3.99 -11.21
N TRP A 64 -6.45 3.89 -11.70
CA TRP A 64 -5.31 4.64 -11.17
C TRP A 64 -4.42 5.16 -12.31
N LYS A 65 -3.62 6.19 -12.02
CA LYS A 65 -2.58 6.69 -12.91
C LYS A 65 -1.47 7.37 -12.10
N GLU A 66 -0.22 7.12 -12.48
CA GLU A 66 0.95 7.89 -12.02
C GLU A 66 1.09 9.14 -12.89
N LEU A 67 1.20 10.30 -12.25
CA LEU A 67 1.09 11.60 -12.90
C LEU A 67 2.13 12.57 -12.34
N THR A 68 2.66 13.42 -13.22
CA THR A 68 3.70 14.41 -12.91
C THR A 68 3.27 15.85 -13.15
N ASP A 69 2.14 16.06 -13.82
CA ASP A 69 1.63 17.37 -14.20
C ASP A 69 0.14 17.53 -13.87
N LEU A 70 -0.26 18.77 -13.62
CA LEU A 70 -1.62 19.14 -13.21
C LEU A 70 -2.65 18.85 -14.32
N GLU A 71 -2.29 19.12 -15.58
CA GLU A 71 -3.20 18.94 -16.72
C GLU A 71 -3.63 17.48 -16.86
N SER A 72 -2.67 16.56 -16.88
CA SER A 72 -2.93 15.13 -16.94
C SER A 72 -3.70 14.61 -15.71
N ALA A 73 -3.56 15.27 -14.56
CA ALA A 73 -4.33 14.95 -13.35
C ALA A 73 -5.79 15.36 -13.43
N PHE A 74 -6.10 16.52 -14.02
CA PHE A 74 -7.47 16.93 -14.31
C PHE A 74 -8.13 16.02 -15.33
N GLU A 75 -7.43 15.74 -16.45
CA GLU A 75 -7.95 14.83 -17.48
C GLU A 75 -8.29 13.46 -16.90
N PHE A 76 -7.38 12.89 -16.10
CA PHE A 76 -7.62 11.61 -15.44
C PHE A 76 -8.83 11.69 -14.52
N SER A 77 -8.90 12.70 -13.64
CA SER A 77 -9.97 12.87 -12.66
C SER A 77 -11.34 13.08 -13.32
N GLN A 78 -11.42 13.81 -14.42
CA GLN A 78 -12.64 13.95 -15.22
C GLN A 78 -13.04 12.62 -15.88
N SER A 79 -12.07 11.83 -16.34
CA SER A 79 -12.33 10.54 -16.99
C SER A 79 -12.81 9.43 -16.04
N VAL A 80 -12.41 9.47 -14.77
CA VAL A 80 -12.83 8.49 -13.74
C VAL A 80 -13.97 9.02 -12.86
N GLY A 81 -14.20 10.34 -12.86
CA GLY A 81 -15.16 11.05 -12.03
C GLY A 81 -14.70 11.21 -10.59
N TYR A 82 -15.11 12.32 -9.95
CA TYR A 82 -14.87 12.58 -8.53
C TYR A 82 -15.77 11.72 -7.60
N PRO A 83 -15.37 11.49 -6.34
CA PRO A 83 -14.09 11.87 -5.72
C PRO A 83 -12.89 11.03 -6.20
N CYS A 84 -11.69 11.61 -6.12
CA CYS A 84 -10.40 10.98 -6.43
C CYS A 84 -9.48 11.02 -5.21
N LEU A 85 -8.72 9.94 -5.00
CA LEU A 85 -7.76 9.80 -3.92
C LEU A 85 -6.35 10.12 -4.43
N VAL A 86 -5.72 11.12 -3.84
CA VAL A 86 -4.36 11.59 -4.13
C VAL A 86 -3.42 10.96 -3.11
N ARG A 87 -2.47 10.11 -3.56
CA ARG A 87 -1.52 9.41 -2.68
C ARG A 87 -0.08 9.67 -3.13
N PRO A 88 0.75 10.36 -2.32
CA PRO A 88 2.18 10.40 -2.54
C PRO A 88 2.81 9.03 -2.24
N SER A 89 3.95 8.74 -2.89
CA SER A 89 4.75 7.53 -2.62
C SER A 89 5.61 7.69 -1.35
N TYR A 90 5.94 6.57 -0.69
CA TYR A 90 6.82 6.50 0.51
C TYR A 90 6.33 7.26 1.77
N VAL A 91 5.01 7.48 1.89
CA VAL A 91 4.38 8.02 3.10
C VAL A 91 3.48 6.96 3.73
N LEU A 92 3.74 6.61 5.00
CA LEU A 92 2.83 5.84 5.84
C LEU A 92 1.95 6.77 6.70
N SER A 93 0.82 6.23 7.16
CA SER A 93 -0.12 6.85 8.11
C SER A 93 -1.05 7.93 7.58
N GLY A 94 -1.37 7.94 6.27
CA GLY A 94 -2.39 8.85 5.72
C GLY A 94 -2.08 10.34 5.81
N ALA A 95 -0.91 10.73 6.33
CA ALA A 95 -0.53 12.12 6.65
C ALA A 95 -0.51 13.07 5.44
N ALA A 96 -0.62 12.53 4.23
CA ALA A 96 -0.78 13.29 2.98
C ALA A 96 -1.79 12.65 2.01
N MET A 97 -2.67 11.76 2.50
CA MET A 97 -3.75 11.19 1.69
C MET A 97 -4.93 12.15 1.66
N ASN A 98 -5.20 12.69 0.48
CA ASN A 98 -6.27 13.67 0.30
C ASN A 98 -7.33 13.14 -0.67
N VAL A 99 -8.60 13.34 -0.33
CA VAL A 99 -9.73 13.02 -1.20
C VAL A 99 -10.19 14.31 -1.88
N ALA A 100 -9.88 14.43 -3.17
CA ALA A 100 -10.35 15.55 -3.98
C ALA A 100 -11.80 15.30 -4.41
N HIS A 101 -12.68 16.28 -4.20
CA HIS A 101 -14.07 16.24 -4.65
C HIS A 101 -14.32 17.09 -5.91
N CYS A 102 -13.37 17.97 -6.23
CA CYS A 102 -13.40 18.78 -7.43
C CYS A 102 -11.98 19.15 -7.92
N ASP A 103 -11.91 19.81 -9.08
CA ASP A 103 -10.66 20.30 -9.66
C ASP A 103 -9.91 21.24 -8.69
N LYS A 104 -10.63 22.08 -7.95
CA LYS A 104 -10.00 23.01 -6.99
C LYS A 104 -9.26 22.27 -5.86
N ASP A 105 -9.89 21.25 -5.28
CA ASP A 105 -9.27 20.44 -4.23
C ASP A 105 -8.02 19.74 -4.78
N LEU A 106 -8.14 19.19 -6.00
CA LEU A 106 -7.04 18.49 -6.65
C LEU A 106 -5.83 19.40 -6.89
N GLU A 107 -6.06 20.62 -7.35
CA GLU A 107 -5.02 21.62 -7.56
C GLU A 107 -4.29 21.96 -6.26
N GLU A 108 -5.03 22.17 -5.18
CA GLU A 108 -4.49 22.48 -3.86
C GLU A 108 -3.61 21.33 -3.34
N TYR A 109 -4.12 20.10 -3.41
CA TYR A 109 -3.38 18.92 -2.95
C TYR A 109 -2.14 18.63 -3.78
N LEU A 110 -2.19 18.79 -5.10
CA LEU A 110 -1.02 18.57 -5.96
C LEU A 110 0.05 19.64 -5.74
N LYS A 111 -0.32 20.90 -5.50
CA LYS A 111 0.64 21.94 -5.10
C LYS A 111 1.32 21.59 -3.78
N SER A 112 0.55 21.23 -2.75
CA SER A 112 1.11 20.81 -1.46
C SER A 112 2.00 19.56 -1.59
N ALA A 113 1.61 18.57 -2.39
CA ALA A 113 2.41 17.37 -2.62
C ALA A 113 3.72 17.68 -3.36
N SER A 114 3.69 18.61 -4.33
CA SER A 114 4.89 19.02 -5.07
C SER A 114 5.91 19.77 -4.19
N ASP A 115 5.46 20.49 -3.16
CA ASP A 115 6.33 21.14 -2.18
C ASP A 115 6.99 20.11 -1.24
N VAL A 116 6.30 19.01 -0.94
CA VAL A 116 6.79 17.93 -0.08
C VAL A 116 7.72 16.97 -0.83
N SER A 117 7.48 16.74 -2.12
CA SER A 117 8.24 15.78 -2.92
C SER A 117 8.42 16.25 -4.37
N LYS A 118 9.44 17.07 -4.61
CA LYS A 118 9.78 17.58 -5.95
C LYS A 118 10.25 16.50 -6.93
N GLU A 119 10.67 15.35 -6.42
CA GLU A 119 11.29 14.27 -7.22
C GLU A 119 10.43 13.01 -7.36
N HIS A 120 9.26 12.94 -6.71
CA HIS A 120 8.41 11.74 -6.79
C HIS A 120 7.04 12.02 -7.44
N PRO A 121 6.66 11.22 -8.44
CA PRO A 121 5.35 11.32 -9.07
C PRO A 121 4.23 10.98 -8.08
N VAL A 122 3.07 11.58 -8.29
CA VAL A 122 1.87 11.35 -7.46
C VAL A 122 1.02 10.29 -8.13
N VAL A 123 0.49 9.36 -7.33
CA VAL A 123 -0.47 8.36 -7.82
C VAL A 123 -1.87 8.83 -7.45
N ILE A 124 -2.71 8.99 -8.48
CA ILE A 124 -4.12 9.35 -8.31
C ILE A 124 -4.95 8.12 -8.64
N SER A 125 -5.95 7.85 -7.81
CA SER A 125 -6.87 6.72 -8.01
C SER A 125 -8.31 7.14 -7.79
N LYS A 126 -9.26 6.42 -8.39
CA LYS A 126 -10.68 6.62 -8.12
C LYS A 126 -10.96 6.28 -6.65
N PHE A 127 -11.56 7.20 -5.90
CA PHE A 127 -12.03 6.91 -4.54
C PHE A 127 -13.40 6.22 -4.62
N ILE A 128 -13.50 5.05 -4.00
CA ILE A 128 -14.74 4.28 -3.93
C ILE A 128 -15.45 4.67 -2.64
N GLN A 129 -16.54 5.40 -2.77
CA GLN A 129 -17.36 5.82 -1.63
C GLN A 129 -18.16 4.63 -1.11
N GLU A 130 -18.44 4.64 0.20
CA GLU A 130 -19.27 3.62 0.86
C GLU A 130 -18.74 2.18 0.71
N ALA A 131 -17.46 2.03 0.40
CA ALA A 131 -16.80 0.74 0.35
C ALA A 131 -16.52 0.24 1.78
N LYS A 132 -16.72 -1.05 2.01
CA LYS A 132 -16.34 -1.70 3.27
C LYS A 132 -14.84 -1.95 3.24
N GLU A 133 -14.11 -1.53 4.27
CA GLU A 133 -12.66 -1.74 4.33
C GLU A 133 -12.34 -3.02 5.12
N ILE A 134 -11.45 -3.84 4.58
CA ILE A 134 -11.00 -5.11 5.16
C ILE A 134 -9.51 -5.01 5.44
N ASP A 135 -9.13 -5.36 6.65
CA ASP A 135 -7.73 -5.46 7.06
C ASP A 135 -7.34 -6.93 7.17
N VAL A 136 -6.18 -7.30 6.60
CA VAL A 136 -5.66 -8.65 6.67
C VAL A 136 -4.21 -8.63 7.13
N ASP A 137 -3.99 -9.16 8.32
CA ASP A 137 -2.66 -9.47 8.83
C ASP A 137 -2.30 -10.91 8.49
N ALA A 138 -1.11 -11.13 7.94
CA ALA A 138 -0.65 -12.46 7.58
C ALA A 138 0.85 -12.63 7.77
N VAL A 139 1.27 -13.89 7.91
CA VAL A 139 2.68 -14.29 7.89
C VAL A 139 2.86 -15.23 6.72
N ALA A 140 3.88 -14.95 5.89
CA ALA A 140 4.24 -15.80 4.77
C ALA A 140 5.68 -16.31 4.87
N CYS A 141 5.98 -17.37 4.13
CA CYS A 141 7.33 -17.87 3.91
C CYS A 141 7.48 -18.20 2.44
N ASN A 142 8.43 -17.58 1.75
CA ASN A 142 8.64 -17.72 0.29
C ASN A 142 7.33 -17.52 -0.50
N GLY A 143 6.56 -16.51 -0.13
CA GLY A 143 5.27 -16.18 -0.74
C GLY A 143 4.10 -17.10 -0.40
N GLU A 144 4.29 -18.14 0.43
CA GLU A 144 3.21 -19.00 0.90
C GLU A 144 2.68 -18.55 2.27
N ILE A 145 1.37 -18.39 2.40
CA ILE A 145 0.72 -17.96 3.65
C ILE A 145 0.79 -19.09 4.69
N LEU A 146 1.39 -18.80 5.86
CA LEU A 146 1.44 -19.68 7.02
C LEU A 146 0.24 -19.46 7.95
N CYS A 147 -0.10 -18.21 8.22
CA CYS A 147 -1.27 -17.82 8.98
C CYS A 147 -1.80 -16.47 8.52
N MET A 148 -3.10 -16.25 8.74
CA MET A 148 -3.75 -14.97 8.44
C MET A 148 -4.92 -14.72 9.38
N ALA A 149 -5.15 -13.46 9.71
CA ALA A 149 -6.33 -12.96 10.39
C ALA A 149 -6.99 -11.92 9.48
N VAL A 150 -8.27 -12.13 9.18
CA VAL A 150 -9.08 -11.15 8.44
C VAL A 150 -9.89 -10.38 9.48
N SER A 151 -9.88 -9.07 9.35
CA SER A 151 -10.55 -8.11 10.21
C SER A 151 -11.42 -7.19 9.36
N GLU A 152 -12.61 -6.89 9.87
CA GLU A 152 -13.55 -5.99 9.22
C GLU A 152 -13.53 -4.64 9.91
N HIS A 153 -13.48 -3.56 9.13
CA HIS A 153 -13.71 -2.21 9.66
C HIS A 153 -15.20 -1.99 9.92
N VAL A 154 -15.53 -1.37 11.06
CA VAL A 154 -16.89 -0.90 11.34
C VAL A 154 -17.20 0.34 10.49
N GLU A 155 -16.23 1.23 10.32
CA GLU A 155 -16.31 2.40 9.46
C GLU A 155 -16.03 2.04 7.99
N ASN A 156 -16.65 2.77 7.07
CA ASN A 156 -16.39 2.62 5.63
C ASN A 156 -15.02 3.23 5.25
N ALA A 157 -14.52 2.83 4.08
CA ALA A 157 -13.31 3.36 3.47
C ALA A 157 -13.31 4.89 3.46
N GLY A 158 -12.19 5.48 3.91
CA GLY A 158 -12.01 6.92 4.09
C GLY A 158 -11.71 7.33 5.52
N VAL A 159 -12.01 6.48 6.50
CA VAL A 159 -11.44 6.57 7.85
C VAL A 159 -10.10 5.84 7.85
N HIS A 160 -9.05 6.47 8.37
CA HIS A 160 -7.73 5.84 8.43
C HIS A 160 -7.78 4.59 9.32
N SER A 161 -7.16 3.48 8.91
CA SER A 161 -7.23 2.20 9.65
C SER A 161 -6.75 2.29 11.10
N GLY A 162 -5.75 3.14 11.37
CA GLY A 162 -5.29 3.41 12.73
C GLY A 162 -6.32 4.12 13.64
N ASP A 163 -7.32 4.75 13.05
CA ASP A 163 -8.43 5.43 13.75
C ASP A 163 -9.76 4.64 13.64
N ALA A 164 -9.77 3.53 12.88
CA ALA A 164 -10.94 2.70 12.64
C ALA A 164 -11.14 1.64 13.73
N THR A 165 -12.38 1.25 13.95
CA THR A 165 -12.75 0.14 14.82
C THR A 165 -12.72 -1.15 14.02
N LEU A 166 -11.97 -2.14 14.48
CA LEU A 166 -11.81 -3.44 13.82
C LEU A 166 -12.56 -4.55 14.55
N VAL A 167 -13.14 -5.49 13.79
CA VAL A 167 -13.76 -6.72 14.31
C VAL A 167 -13.10 -7.95 13.69
N THR A 168 -12.61 -8.86 14.55
CA THR A 168 -11.92 -10.09 14.16
C THR A 168 -12.53 -11.29 14.88
N PRO A 169 -13.05 -12.32 14.17
CA PRO A 169 -13.20 -12.41 12.71
C PRO A 169 -14.28 -11.44 12.19
N PRO A 170 -14.33 -11.18 10.86
CA PRO A 170 -15.36 -10.36 10.25
C PRO A 170 -16.76 -10.91 10.56
N GLN A 171 -17.75 -10.02 10.72
CA GLN A 171 -19.13 -10.34 11.08
C GLN A 171 -20.10 -10.19 9.91
N ASP A 172 -19.85 -9.23 9.01
CA ASP A 172 -20.72 -8.89 7.88
C ASP A 172 -20.00 -9.11 6.54
N ILE A 173 -19.43 -10.31 6.40
CA ILE A 173 -18.80 -10.81 5.16
C ILE A 173 -19.27 -12.24 4.90
N ASN A 174 -19.78 -12.49 3.69
CA ASN A 174 -20.17 -13.84 3.29
C ASN A 174 -18.94 -14.72 2.97
N LEU A 175 -19.12 -16.04 3.01
CA LEU A 175 -18.03 -17.00 2.80
C LEU A 175 -17.34 -16.86 1.43
N ALA A 176 -18.10 -16.58 0.36
CA ALA A 176 -17.53 -16.45 -0.98
C ALA A 176 -16.59 -15.24 -1.08
N THR A 177 -17.00 -14.11 -0.52
CA THR A 177 -16.16 -12.90 -0.41
C THR A 177 -14.94 -13.15 0.47
N LEU A 178 -15.10 -13.84 1.60
CA LEU A 178 -13.98 -14.20 2.46
C LEU A 178 -12.96 -15.10 1.76
N ASP A 179 -13.41 -16.07 0.96
CA ASP A 179 -12.53 -16.94 0.18
C ASP A 179 -11.82 -16.18 -0.94
N GLN A 180 -12.50 -15.21 -1.56
CA GLN A 180 -11.87 -14.31 -2.53
C GLN A 180 -10.80 -13.42 -1.89
N ILE A 181 -11.06 -12.84 -0.71
CA ILE A 181 -10.07 -12.08 0.06
C ILE A 181 -8.83 -12.96 0.31
N LYS A 182 -9.02 -14.18 0.82
CA LYS A 182 -7.91 -15.12 1.07
C LYS A 182 -7.14 -15.47 -0.20
N ALA A 183 -7.81 -15.59 -1.34
CA ALA A 183 -7.17 -15.86 -2.62
C ALA A 183 -6.30 -14.68 -3.06
N ILE A 184 -6.81 -13.45 -2.96
CA ILE A 184 -6.06 -12.22 -3.28
C ILE A 184 -4.82 -12.09 -2.38
N VAL A 185 -4.98 -12.30 -1.06
CA VAL A 185 -3.87 -12.22 -0.09
C VAL A 185 -2.75 -13.22 -0.44
N ARG A 186 -3.12 -14.47 -0.75
CA ARG A 186 -2.14 -15.49 -1.19
C ARG A 186 -1.45 -15.10 -2.49
N GLN A 187 -2.20 -14.55 -3.45
CA GLN A 187 -1.63 -14.13 -4.73
C GLN A 187 -0.63 -12.99 -4.53
N ILE A 188 -0.97 -11.97 -3.73
CA ILE A 188 -0.08 -10.84 -3.44
C ILE A 188 1.18 -11.30 -2.70
N ALA A 189 1.04 -12.17 -1.68
CA ALA A 189 2.19 -12.72 -0.97
C ALA A 189 3.13 -13.46 -1.92
N SER A 190 2.59 -14.26 -2.84
CA SER A 190 3.37 -14.97 -3.86
C SER A 190 4.05 -14.00 -4.85
N CYS A 191 3.32 -12.99 -5.35
CA CYS A 191 3.87 -12.02 -6.29
C CYS A 191 5.01 -11.17 -5.71
N LEU A 192 4.97 -10.90 -4.41
CA LEU A 192 6.00 -10.15 -3.69
C LEU A 192 7.06 -11.05 -3.02
N ASP A 193 6.95 -12.38 -3.14
CA ASP A 193 7.81 -13.36 -2.45
C ASP A 193 7.97 -13.04 -0.95
N VAL A 194 6.85 -12.77 -0.28
CA VAL A 194 6.86 -12.29 1.11
C VAL A 194 7.41 -13.39 2.03
N THR A 195 8.34 -13.01 2.89
CA THR A 195 8.86 -13.87 3.96
C THR A 195 8.88 -13.09 5.27
N GLY A 196 7.93 -13.39 6.15
CA GLY A 196 7.68 -12.66 7.38
C GLY A 196 6.26 -12.08 7.45
N PRO A 197 6.01 -11.18 8.41
CA PRO A 197 4.71 -10.56 8.58
C PRO A 197 4.47 -9.50 7.49
N PHE A 198 3.22 -9.38 7.06
CA PHE A 198 2.76 -8.28 6.23
C PHE A 198 1.29 -7.97 6.53
N ASN A 199 0.89 -6.78 6.11
CA ASN A 199 -0.46 -6.28 6.24
C ASN A 199 -1.01 -5.96 4.84
N MET A 200 -2.31 -6.15 4.64
CA MET A 200 -2.98 -5.84 3.39
C MET A 200 -4.38 -5.29 3.63
N GLN A 201 -4.70 -4.20 2.95
CA GLN A 201 -6.02 -3.57 3.00
C GLN A 201 -6.78 -3.81 1.70
N LEU A 202 -8.06 -4.15 1.79
CA LEU A 202 -8.98 -4.31 0.66
C LEU A 202 -10.23 -3.47 0.84
N ILE A 203 -10.92 -3.21 -0.27
CA ILE A 203 -12.24 -2.56 -0.34
C ILE A 203 -13.19 -3.35 -1.25
#